data_AF-A0A961IFY6-F1
#
_entry.id   AF-A0A961IFY6-F1
#
_cell.length_a   1.000
_cell.length_b   1.000
_cell.length_c   1.000
_cell.angle_alpha   90.00
_cell.angle_beta   90.00
_cell.angle_gamma   90.00
#
_symmetry.space_group_name_H-M   'P 1'
#
loop_
_entity.id
_entity.type
_entity.pdbx_description
1 polymer ?
#
loop_
_entity_poly.entity_id
_entity_poly.type
_entity_poly.pdbx_seq_one_letter_code
_entity_poly.pdbx_strand_id
1 'polypeptide(L)' 'MAMRMDRPLLLTGEPGTGKTQLAFEISRSLEMPIEVLRAKSTIRGEEVCYVQDTVLRLNDARFGVGGTGRE' A
#
# COMPACT_ATOMS: atom_id res chain seq x y z
N MET A 1 -7.05 -22.19 7.95
CA MET A 1 -7.50 -23.04 6.81
C MET A 1 -7.03 -22.48 5.48
N ALA A 2 -7.32 -21.20 5.15
CA ALA A 2 -6.97 -20.58 3.87
C ALA A 2 -5.51 -20.77 3.42
N MET A 3 -4.54 -20.52 4.32
CA MET A 3 -3.11 -20.73 4.03
C MET A 3 -2.76 -22.19 3.69
N ARG A 4 -3.40 -23.17 4.35
CA ARG A 4 -3.20 -24.60 4.05
C ARG A 4 -3.82 -25.02 2.72
N MET A 5 -4.77 -24.23 2.22
CA MET A 5 -5.52 -24.50 0.99
C MET A 5 -5.00 -23.69 -0.20
N ASP A 6 -3.97 -22.87 0.00
CA ASP A 6 -3.43 -21.93 -0.98
C ASP A 6 -4.54 -21.07 -1.65
N ARG A 7 -5.48 -20.60 -0.82
CA ARG A 7 -6.61 -19.78 -1.28
C ARG A 7 -6.58 -18.40 -0.65
N PRO A 8 -6.96 -17.35 -1.41
CA PRO A 8 -7.05 -16.00 -0.88
C PRO A 8 -8.10 -15.92 0.25
N LEU A 9 -7.82 -15.13 1.27
CA LEU A 9 -8.71 -14.87 2.39
C LEU A 9 -9.16 -13.42 2.37
N LEU A 10 -10.47 -13.19 2.30
CA LEU A 10 -11.08 -11.88 2.48
C LEU A 10 -11.50 -11.71 3.94
N LEU A 11 -10.94 -10.73 4.64
CA LEU A 11 -11.29 -10.40 6.02
C LEU A 11 -12.28 -9.22 6.05
N THR A 12 -13.48 -9.44 6.58
CA THR A 12 -14.55 -8.44 6.68
C THR A 12 -14.89 -8.09 8.14
N GLY A 13 -15.73 -7.08 8.33
CA GLY A 13 -16.35 -6.70 9.61
C GLY A 13 -16.24 -5.20 9.90
N GLU A 14 -16.52 -4.82 11.14
CA GLU A 14 -16.73 -3.42 11.53
C GLU A 14 -15.43 -2.60 11.50
N PRO A 15 -15.51 -1.29 11.17
CA PRO A 15 -14.39 -0.37 11.32
C PRO A 15 -13.84 -0.39 12.75
N GLY A 16 -12.51 -0.32 12.90
CA GLY A 16 -11.85 -0.27 14.21
C GLY A 16 -11.65 -1.61 14.91
N THR A 17 -12.07 -2.74 14.33
CA THR A 17 -11.90 -4.09 14.93
C THR A 17 -10.52 -4.73 14.67
N GLY A 18 -9.49 -3.92 14.39
CA GLY A 18 -8.10 -4.40 14.31
C GLY A 18 -7.70 -5.19 13.06
N LYS A 19 -8.54 -5.26 12.01
CA LYS A 19 -8.26 -6.04 10.77
C LYS A 19 -6.91 -5.71 10.14
N THR A 20 -6.60 -4.41 10.05
CA THR A 20 -5.32 -3.93 9.52
C THR A 20 -4.15 -4.39 10.39
N GLN A 21 -4.27 -4.23 11.72
CA GLN A 21 -3.23 -4.64 12.66
C GLN A 21 -3.00 -6.15 12.62
N LEU A 22 -4.06 -6.94 12.48
CA LEU A 22 -3.98 -8.39 12.35
C LEU A 22 -3.15 -8.80 11.13
N ALA A 23 -3.34 -8.15 9.97
CA ALA A 23 -2.56 -8.44 8.78
C ALA A 23 -1.06 -8.18 8.99
N PHE A 24 -0.70 -7.07 9.64
CA PHE A 24 0.68 -6.76 9.99
C PHE A 24 1.27 -7.78 10.98
N GLU A 25 0.53 -8.17 12.00
CA GLU A 25 1.02 -9.13 13.02
C GLU A 25 1.21 -10.53 12.43
N ILE A 26 0.32 -10.96 11.52
CA ILE A 26 0.46 -12.23 10.80
C ILE A 26 1.71 -12.22 9.92
N SER A 27 1.92 -11.17 9.12
CA SER A 27 3.12 -11.02 8.27
C SER A 27 4.40 -11.06 9.11
N ARG A 28 4.44 -10.33 10.23
CA ARG A 28 5.57 -10.32 11.16
C ARG A 28 5.83 -11.70 11.77
N SER A 29 4.78 -12.36 12.25
CA SER A 29 4.88 -13.68 12.90
C SER A 29 5.34 -14.78 11.95
N LEU A 30 5.07 -14.62 10.65
CA LEU A 30 5.43 -15.58 9.61
C LEU A 30 6.66 -15.17 8.80
N GLU A 31 7.29 -14.04 9.13
CA GLU A 31 8.41 -13.45 8.38
C GLU A 31 8.11 -13.29 6.88
N MET A 32 6.86 -12.99 6.54
CA MET A 32 6.40 -12.82 5.17
C MET A 32 6.37 -11.35 4.78
N PRO A 33 6.71 -10.99 3.54
CA PRO A 33 6.52 -9.63 3.04
C PRO A 33 5.04 -9.25 3.08
N ILE A 34 4.74 -7.97 3.37
CA ILE A 34 3.39 -7.41 3.33
C ILE A 34 3.31 -6.28 2.30
N GLU A 35 2.39 -6.43 1.36
CA GLU A 35 2.08 -5.40 0.39
C GLU A 35 0.90 -4.57 0.87
N VAL A 36 1.08 -3.24 0.94
CA VAL A 36 0.06 -2.33 1.48
C VAL A 36 -0.46 -1.41 0.39
N LEU A 37 -1.68 -1.68 -0.05
CA LEU A 37 -2.43 -0.80 -0.96
C LEU A 37 -3.40 0.10 -0.20
N ARG A 38 -3.20 1.41 -0.25
CA ARG A 38 -4.16 2.41 0.23
C ARG A 38 -5.16 2.77 -0.87
N ALA A 39 -6.21 1.97 -1.00
CA ALA A 39 -7.22 2.15 -2.05
C ALA A 39 -8.20 3.31 -1.76
N LYS A 40 -8.69 3.94 -2.84
CA LYS A 40 -9.84 4.85 -2.86
C LYS A 40 -10.85 4.32 -3.86
N SER A 41 -12.12 4.76 -3.78
CA SER A 41 -13.18 4.30 -4.70
C SER A 41 -12.91 4.62 -6.18
N THR A 42 -12.02 5.56 -6.46
CA THR A 42 -11.66 5.99 -7.82
C THR A 42 -10.39 5.34 -8.37
N ILE A 43 -9.73 4.45 -7.61
CA ILE A 43 -8.46 3.85 -8.04
C ILE A 43 -8.69 2.88 -9.20
N ARG A 44 -7.91 3.00 -10.27
CA ARG A 44 -7.88 2.04 -11.38
C ARG A 44 -6.81 0.97 -11.13
N GLY A 45 -7.01 -0.22 -11.69
CA GLY A 45 -6.06 -1.33 -11.54
C GLY A 45 -4.66 -0.99 -12.04
N GLU A 46 -4.56 -0.25 -13.14
CA GLU A 46 -3.29 0.26 -13.68
C GLU A 46 -2.56 1.14 -12.67
N GLU A 47 -3.26 1.99 -11.92
CA GLU A 47 -2.67 2.89 -10.91
C GLU A 47 -2.04 2.13 -9.74
N VAL A 48 -2.54 0.92 -9.44
CA VAL A 48 -1.97 0.04 -8.39
C VAL A 48 -0.58 -0.46 -8.79
N CYS A 49 -0.30 -0.56 -10.09
CA CYS A 49 0.97 -1.05 -10.61
C CYS A 49 2.08 0.01 -10.66
N TYR A 50 1.80 1.26 -10.25
CA TYR A 50 2.77 2.36 -10.29
C TYR A 50 3.02 2.94 -8.89
N VAL A 51 4.27 3.34 -8.65
CA VAL A 51 4.65 4.09 -7.45
C VAL A 51 4.56 5.58 -7.76
N GLN A 52 3.58 6.26 -7.18
CA GLN A 52 3.47 7.71 -7.30
C GLN A 52 4.27 8.41 -6.21
N ASP A 53 5.42 8.99 -6.55
CA ASP A 53 6.18 9.83 -5.63
C ASP A 53 5.50 11.20 -5.46
N THR A 54 4.53 11.24 -4.55
CA THR A 54 3.76 12.46 -4.27
C THR A 54 4.61 13.54 -3.59
N VAL A 55 5.67 13.14 -2.87
CA VAL A 55 6.56 14.09 -2.18
C VAL A 55 7.43 14.81 -3.20
N LEU A 56 8.03 14.06 -4.14
CA LEU A 56 8.77 14.63 -5.26
C LEU A 56 7.88 15.56 -6.08
N ARG A 57 6.67 15.08 -6.44
CA ARG A 57 5.72 15.90 -7.21
C ARG A 57 5.34 17.20 -6.48
N LEU A 58 5.21 17.17 -5.15
CA LEU A 58 4.96 18.37 -4.35
C LEU A 58 6.17 19.29 -4.30
N ASN A 59 7.38 18.74 -4.22
CA ASN A 59 8.63 19.49 -4.23
C ASN A 59 8.82 20.23 -5.56
N ASP A 60 8.66 19.52 -6.69
CA ASP A 60 8.74 20.09 -8.03
C ASP A 60 7.71 21.21 -8.24
N ALA A 61 6.49 21.04 -7.71
CA ALA A 61 5.45 22.07 -7.78
C ALA A 61 5.78 23.34 -6.97
N ARG A 62 6.60 23.23 -5.92
CA ARG A 62 6.98 24.35 -5.04
C ARG A 62 8.25 25.06 -5.51
N PHE A 63 9.24 24.32 -5.99
CA PHE A 63 10.59 24.84 -6.25
C PHE A 63 11.00 24.79 -7.73
N GLY A 64 10.18 24.19 -8.59
CA GLY A 64 10.53 23.91 -9.98
C GLY A 64 11.58 22.81 -10.10
N VAL A 65 11.74 22.28 -11.32
CA VAL A 65 12.68 21.18 -11.61
C VAL A 65 14.15 21.64 -11.61
N GLY A 66 14.41 22.95 -11.69
CA GLY A 66 15.73 23.52 -11.95
C GLY A 66 16.69 23.63 -10.76
N GLY A 67 16.31 23.18 -9.56
CA GLY A 67 17.11 23.36 -8.33
C GLY A 67 17.64 22.08 -7.69
N THR A 68 17.29 20.89 -8.21
CA THR A 68 17.48 19.62 -7.49
C THR A 68 18.71 18.80 -7.89
N GLY A 69 19.58 19.30 -8.78
CA GLY A 69 20.87 18.65 -9.10
C GLY A 69 20.73 17.22 -9.65
N ARG A 70 19.56 16.90 -10.21
CA ARG A 70 19.27 15.62 -10.87
C ARG A 70 19.24 15.86 -12.37
N GLU A 71 20.42 15.78 -12.99
CA GLU A 71 20.58 15.44 -14.41
C GLU A 71 20.87 13.94 -14.53
#